data_AF-A0A4Q7ZLS6-F1
#
_entry.id   AF-A0A4Q7ZLS6-F1
#
_cell.length_a   1.000
_cell.length_b   1.000
_cell.length_c   1.000
_cell.angle_alpha   90.00
_cell.angle_beta   90.00
_cell.angle_gamma   90.00
#
_symmetry.space_group_name_H-M   'P 1'
#
loop_
_entity.id
_entity.type
_entity.pdbx_description
1 polymer ?
#
loop_
_entity_poly.entity_id
_entity_poly.type
_entity_poly.pdbx_seq_one_letter_code
_entity_poly.pdbx_strand_id
1 'polypeptide(L)'
;MNRRNRAAHTGWCAADHRCNLTEHRSDDLLVTIPGHGRAILTRVRDGHGREYGEIRARIALDPDEYTARVQLRTALTDLRALLSRAAELTRRAA
;
A
#
# COMPACT_ATOMS: atom_id res chain seq x y z
N MET A 1 -21.91 -30.46 -4.71
CA MET A 1 -20.74 -29.54 -4.76
C MET A 1 -20.64 -28.81 -3.44
N ASN A 2 -19.60 -29.13 -2.66
CA ASN A 2 -19.43 -28.73 -1.27
C ASN A 2 -19.08 -27.23 -1.15
N ARG A 3 -20.03 -26.42 -0.66
CA ARG A 3 -19.85 -25.03 -0.21
C ARG A 3 -19.00 -25.00 1.07
N ARG A 4 -17.70 -25.26 0.94
CA ARG A 4 -16.76 -24.90 2.01
C ARG A 4 -16.56 -23.40 1.96
N ASN A 5 -16.82 -22.76 3.08
CA ASN A 5 -16.69 -21.35 3.38
C ASN A 5 -15.31 -20.79 2.94
N ARG A 6 -15.17 -20.41 1.65
CA ARG A 6 -14.26 -19.33 1.26
C ARG A 6 -14.84 -18.11 1.94
N ALA A 7 -14.14 -17.52 2.91
CA ALA A 7 -14.49 -16.20 3.42
C ALA A 7 -14.82 -15.32 2.20
N ALA A 8 -16.08 -14.89 2.08
CA ALA A 8 -16.59 -14.33 0.83
C ALA A 8 -15.73 -13.13 0.43
N HIS A 9 -14.91 -13.32 -0.60
CA HIS A 9 -14.00 -12.28 -1.08
C HIS A 9 -14.80 -11.03 -1.42
N THR A 10 -14.27 -9.86 -1.07
CA THR A 10 -14.84 -8.59 -1.52
C THR A 10 -14.74 -8.48 -3.04
N GLY A 11 -15.63 -7.71 -3.68
CA GLY A 11 -15.61 -7.55 -5.14
C GLY A 11 -14.33 -6.92 -5.71
N TRP A 12 -13.49 -6.31 -4.86
CA TRP A 12 -12.18 -5.76 -5.23
C TRP A 12 -11.02 -6.71 -4.91
N CYS A 13 -11.26 -7.76 -4.13
CA CYS A 13 -10.23 -8.70 -3.73
C CYS A 13 -9.84 -9.56 -4.93
N ALA A 14 -8.54 -9.70 -5.17
CA ALA A 14 -8.03 -10.51 -6.27
C ALA A 14 -8.26 -12.02 -6.07
N ALA A 15 -8.61 -12.43 -4.85
CA ALA A 15 -8.95 -13.81 -4.50
C ALA A 15 -7.89 -14.85 -4.86
N ASP A 16 -6.61 -14.46 -4.80
CA ASP A 16 -5.47 -15.32 -5.07
C ASP A 16 -4.62 -15.58 -3.81
N HIS A 17 -3.48 -16.25 -3.99
CA HIS A 17 -2.56 -16.64 -2.91
C HIS A 17 -1.94 -15.46 -2.15
N ARG A 18 -2.17 -14.21 -2.56
CA ARG A 18 -1.75 -13.04 -1.78
C ARG A 18 -2.67 -12.78 -0.60
N CYS A 19 -3.91 -13.29 -0.63
CA CYS A 19 -4.78 -13.28 0.54
C CYS A 19 -4.15 -14.18 1.61
N ASN A 20 -3.81 -13.61 2.77
CA ASN A 20 -3.43 -14.41 3.93
C ASN A 20 -4.70 -14.89 4.65
N LEU A 21 -4.62 -15.89 5.52
CA LEU A 21 -5.78 -16.61 6.11
C LEU A 21 -6.95 -15.72 6.54
N THR A 22 -6.68 -14.52 7.05
CA THR A 22 -7.69 -13.56 7.51
C THR A 22 -7.68 -12.23 6.75
N GLU A 23 -6.86 -12.09 5.71
CA GLU A 23 -6.68 -10.84 4.97
C GLU A 23 -7.17 -10.96 3.53
N HIS A 24 -7.85 -9.92 3.06
CA HIS A 24 -8.16 -9.73 1.65
C HIS A 24 -7.26 -8.67 1.05
N ARG A 25 -6.68 -8.95 -0.12
CA ARG A 25 -5.80 -8.03 -0.84
C ARG A 25 -6.29 -7.80 -2.28
N SER A 26 -6.23 -6.55 -2.75
CA SER A 26 -6.50 -6.20 -4.15
C SER A 26 -5.31 -6.54 -5.02
N ASP A 27 -5.44 -6.39 -6.34
CA ASP A 27 -4.28 -6.24 -7.22
C ASP A 27 -3.39 -5.07 -6.78
N ASP A 28 -2.10 -5.25 -7.01
CA ASP A 28 -1.09 -4.25 -6.71
C ASP A 28 -1.16 -3.12 -7.75
N LEU A 29 -1.23 -1.88 -7.27
CA LEU A 29 -1.01 -0.69 -8.08
C LEU A 29 0.47 -0.34 -8.01
N LEU A 30 1.14 -0.31 -9.16
CA LEU A 30 2.59 -0.17 -9.22
C LEU A 30 3.00 1.15 -9.85
N VAL A 31 3.99 1.80 -9.25
CA VAL A 31 4.73 2.92 -9.84
C VAL A 31 6.19 2.55 -9.87
N THR A 32 6.82 2.71 -11.03
CA THR A 32 8.26 2.48 -11.22
C THR A 32 8.89 3.76 -11.75
N ILE A 33 9.99 4.17 -11.11
CA ILE A 33 10.82 5.28 -11.56
C ILE A 33 12.16 4.64 -11.99
N PRO A 34 12.40 4.49 -13.31
CA PRO A 34 13.57 3.78 -13.81
C PRO A 34 14.87 4.31 -13.19
N GLY A 35 15.68 3.41 -12.63
CA GLY A 35 16.94 3.75 -11.96
C GLY A 35 16.82 4.40 -10.58
N HIS A 36 15.61 4.78 -10.14
CA HIS A 36 15.44 5.61 -8.94
C HIS A 36 14.54 4.99 -7.87
N GLY A 37 13.55 4.17 -8.22
CA GLY A 37 12.70 3.55 -7.21
C GLY A 37 11.46 2.83 -7.73
N ARG A 38 10.73 2.24 -6.80
CA ARG A 38 9.46 1.55 -7.05
C ARG A 38 8.56 1.68 -5.82
N ALA A 39 7.27 1.91 -6.06
CA ALA A 39 6.23 1.87 -5.05
C ALA A 39 5.11 0.90 -5.44
N ILE A 40 4.54 0.25 -4.45
CA ILE A 40 3.42 -0.67 -4.56
C ILE A 40 2.35 -0.19 -3.59
N LEU A 41 1.13 -0.01 -4.09
CA LEU A 41 -0.06 0.30 -3.29
C LEU A 41 -1.05 -0.86 -3.42
N THR A 42 -1.44 -1.43 -2.28
CA THR A 42 -2.42 -2.53 -2.21
C THR A 42 -3.56 -2.11 -1.30
N ARG A 43 -4.83 -2.31 -1.70
CA ARG A 43 -5.97 -2.22 -0.78
C ARG A 43 -6.03 -3.52 0.03
N VAL A 44 -6.10 -3.38 1.34
CA VAL A 44 -6.13 -4.49 2.29
C VAL A 44 -7.37 -4.38 3.17
N ARG A 45 -7.99 -5.51 3.47
CA ARG A 45 -8.95 -5.68 4.57
C ARG A 45 -8.39 -6.72 5.51
N ASP A 46 -8.19 -6.36 6.77
CA ASP A 46 -7.68 -7.29 7.78
C ASP A 46 -8.76 -8.24 8.33
N GLY A 47 -8.32 -9.15 9.21
CA GLY A 47 -9.19 -10.13 9.86
C GLY A 47 -10.26 -9.55 10.79
N HIS A 48 -10.15 -8.26 11.13
CA HIS A 48 -11.14 -7.52 11.91
C HIS A 48 -12.11 -6.73 11.02
N GLY A 49 -11.97 -6.84 9.69
CA GLY A 49 -12.81 -6.15 8.72
C GLY A 49 -12.40 -4.70 8.46
N ARG A 50 -11.29 -4.21 9.02
CA ARG A 50 -10.80 -2.85 8.78
C ARG A 50 -10.10 -2.79 7.42
N GLU A 51 -10.46 -1.78 6.63
CA GLU A 51 -9.83 -1.52 5.35
C GLU A 51 -8.80 -0.40 5.42
N TYR A 52 -7.69 -0.57 4.70
CA TYR A 52 -6.64 0.43 4.55
C TYR A 52 -5.88 0.24 3.24
N GLY A 53 -5.21 1.31 2.78
CA GLY A 53 -4.20 1.22 1.73
C GLY A 53 -2.83 0.94 2.34
N GLU A 54 -2.17 -0.13 1.89
CA GLU A 54 -0.79 -0.44 2.25
C GLU A 54 0.15 0.08 1.15
N ILE A 55 1.13 0.91 1.53
CA ILE A 55 2.15 1.43 0.63
C ILE A 55 3.50 0.80 1.00
N ARG A 56 4.15 0.15 0.03
CA ARG A 56 5.52 -0.37 0.15
C ARG A 56 6.38 0.26 -0.94
N ALA A 57 7.42 0.99 -0.55
CA ALA A 57 8.30 1.70 -1.49
C ALA A 57 9.77 1.39 -1.25
N ARG A 58 10.56 1.50 -2.33
CA ARG A 58 12.02 1.44 -2.33
C ARG A 58 12.54 2.56 -3.22
N ILE A 59 13.60 3.23 -2.77
CA ILE A 59 14.32 4.23 -3.56
C ILE A 59 15.81 3.88 -3.58
N ALA A 60 16.48 4.20 -4.67
CA ALA A 60 17.93 4.19 -4.71
C ALA A 60 18.44 5.37 -3.87
N LEU A 61 19.41 5.11 -3.00
CA LEU A 61 20.08 6.14 -2.22
C LEU A 61 21.40 6.52 -2.88
N ASP A 62 21.78 7.77 -2.71
CA ASP A 62 23.11 8.25 -3.07
C ASP A 62 24.17 7.54 -2.19
N PRO A 63 25.35 7.21 -2.72
CA PRO A 63 26.44 6.65 -1.92
C PRO A 63 26.98 7.62 -0.86
N ASP A 64 26.79 8.94 -1.02
CA ASP A 64 27.12 9.91 0.02
C ASP A 64 26.08 9.88 1.15
N GLU A 65 26.56 9.63 2.38
CA GLU A 65 25.71 9.48 3.56
C GLU A 65 24.90 10.75 3.87
N TYR A 66 25.48 11.94 3.65
CA TYR A 66 24.75 13.19 3.88
C TYR A 66 23.57 13.31 2.91
N THR A 67 23.83 13.08 1.62
CA THR A 67 22.81 13.11 0.57
C THR A 67 21.74 12.03 0.79
N ALA A 68 22.12 10.80 1.16
CA ALA A 68 21.19 9.72 1.50
C ALA A 68 20.26 10.10 2.65
N ARG A 69 20.76 10.76 3.70
CA ARG A 69 19.93 11.26 4.81
C ARG A 69 18.96 12.33 4.36
N VAL A 70 19.38 13.25 3.50
CA VAL A 70 18.49 14.26 2.92
C VAL A 70 17.40 13.58 2.09
N GLN A 71 17.74 12.61 1.26
CA GLN A 71 16.78 11.83 0.47
C GLN A 71 15.72 11.16 1.36
N LEU A 72 16.14 10.49 2.44
CA LEU A 72 15.22 9.83 3.37
C LEU A 72 14.30 10.82 4.10
N ARG A 73 14.83 11.98 4.53
CA ARG A 73 14.03 13.03 5.18
C ARG A 73 13.02 13.65 4.22
N THR A 74 13.41 13.90 2.98
CA THR A 74 12.52 14.39 1.93
C THR A 74 11.42 13.37 1.66
N ALA A 75 11.79 12.10 1.43
CA ALA A 75 10.83 11.02 1.19
C ALA A 75 9.81 10.88 2.33
N LEU A 76 10.25 10.98 3.59
CA LEU A 76 9.35 10.92 4.74
C LEU A 76 8.40 12.14 4.81
N THR A 77 8.92 13.34 4.52
CA THR A 77 8.11 14.57 4.47
C THR A 77 7.02 14.48 3.41
N ASP A 78 7.39 14.02 2.21
CA ASP A 78 6.47 13.87 1.10
C ASP A 78 5.44 12.76 1.33
N LEU A 79 5.86 11.64 1.94
CA LEU A 79 4.94 10.58 2.34
C LEU A 79 3.92 11.08 3.36
N ARG A 80 4.34 11.87 4.35
CA ARG A 80 3.42 12.52 5.29
C ARG A 80 2.43 13.42 4.57
N ALA A 81 2.90 14.24 3.63
CA ALA A 81 2.02 15.12 2.86
C ALA A 81 1.02 14.33 2.01
N LEU A 82 1.46 13.24 1.38
CA LEU A 82 0.59 12.32 0.62
C LEU A 82 -0.49 11.70 1.51
N LEU A 83 -0.11 11.16 2.67
CA LEU A 83 -1.05 10.54 3.61
C LEU A 83 -2.07 11.56 4.15
N SER A 84 -1.65 12.79 4.45
CA SER A 84 -2.54 13.86 4.89
C SER A 84 -3.60 14.19 3.83
N ARG A 85 -3.20 14.34 2.55
CA ARG A 85 -4.13 14.60 1.44
C ARG A 85 -5.10 13.44 1.21
N ALA A 86 -4.62 12.19 1.31
CA ALA A 86 -5.49 11.03 1.21
C ALA A 86 -6.52 10.99 2.35
N ALA A 87 -6.10 11.28 3.58
CA ALA A 87 -6.99 11.34 4.74
C ALA A 87 -8.03 12.48 4.65
N GLU A 88 -7.71 13.59 3.98
CA GLU A 88 -8.69 14.65 3.68
C GLU A 88 -9.84 14.16 2.80
N LEU A 89 -9.55 13.28 1.81
CA LEU A 89 -10.60 12.69 0.98
C LEU A 89 -11.55 11.82 1.80
N THR A 90 -11.02 11.09 2.79
CA THR A 90 -11.84 10.32 3.73
C THR A 90 -12.74 11.23 4.57
N ARG A 91 -12.21 12.36 5.08
CA ARG A 91 -13.00 13.31 5.87
C ARG A 91 -14.11 13.99 5.08
N ARG A 92 -13.93 14.20 3.77
CA ARG A 92 -14.97 14.78 2.90
C ARG A 92 -16.08 13.80 2.54
N ALA A 93 -15.83 12.50 2.68
CA ALA A 93 -16.79 11.44 2.37
C ALA A 93 -17.59 10.98 3.61
N ALA A 94 -17.30 11.51 4.79
CA ALA A 94 -18.00 11.27 6.05
C ALA A 94 -18.89 12.47 6.39
#